data_AF-A0A964BUC7-F1
#
_entry.id   AF-A0A964BUC7-F1
#
_cell.length_a   1.000
_cell.length_b   1.000
_cell.length_c   1.000
_cell.angle_alpha   90.00
_cell.angle_beta   90.00
_cell.angle_gamma   90.00
#
_symmetry.space_group_name_H-M   'P 1'
#
loop_
_entity.id
_entity.type
_entity.pdbx_description
1 polymer ?
#
loop_
_entity_poly.entity_id
_entity_poly.type
_entity_poly.pdbx_seq_one_letter_code
_entity_poly.pdbx_strand_id
1 'polypeptide(L)'
;MSANNKLGEQLISLSRQKFTGILTITSQDSNLEWKIFFYQGQYLWTEGGLHVNRSWQRNFNYYCPNVNTDVLVLRHQPEIQSYNYSLLNVLLQRKIVERKQVKALIQNRSQEVFFDLLQQEYNNSLNYDTQITSAHHLLKAGFNLSLNFINLEQALFQAQTSWSTWGAKGLASCSPHHAPFLKSDGELKKQLPDVVFSNMSRLLNGKNTLRDLAFKMEKSVLDITCGIVPYFFKGYLRFLEIPDLPEIKIK
;
A
#
# COMPACT_ATOMS: atom_id res chain seq x y z
N MET A 1 -6.58 -11.90 -17.83
CA MET A 1 -6.37 -10.44 -17.77
C MET A 1 -5.07 -10.16 -18.50
N SER A 2 -5.11 -9.29 -19.51
CA SER A 2 -4.07 -9.16 -20.55
C SER A 2 -2.72 -8.67 -20.02
N ALA A 3 -1.66 -9.08 -20.72
CA ALA A 3 -0.26 -8.91 -20.37
C ALA A 3 0.30 -7.48 -20.53
N ASN A 4 -0.48 -6.51 -21.03
CA ASN A 4 -0.04 -5.12 -21.16
C ASN A 4 -1.01 -4.19 -20.42
N ASN A 5 -0.63 -3.79 -19.20
CA ASN A 5 -1.23 -2.67 -18.50
C ASN A 5 -0.40 -1.42 -18.81
N LYS A 6 -1.06 -0.30 -19.09
CA LYS A 6 -0.43 0.98 -19.50
C LYS A 6 0.50 1.48 -18.39
N LEU A 7 0.14 1.23 -17.12
CA LEU A 7 1.00 1.48 -15.96
C LEU A 7 2.40 0.87 -16.12
N GLY A 8 2.48 -0.43 -16.40
CA GLY A 8 3.77 -1.13 -16.53
C GLY A 8 4.61 -0.57 -17.67
N GLU A 9 4.00 -0.29 -18.82
CA GLU A 9 4.68 0.30 -19.97
C GLU A 9 5.26 1.68 -19.64
N GLN A 10 4.49 2.55 -18.98
CA GLN A 10 4.95 3.88 -18.57
C GLN A 10 6.13 3.80 -17.60
N LEU A 11 6.02 2.99 -16.56
CA LEU A 11 7.07 2.87 -15.53
C LEU A 11 8.37 2.25 -16.09
N ILE A 12 8.26 1.23 -16.94
CA ILE A 12 9.41 0.61 -17.60
C ILE A 12 10.06 1.58 -18.59
N SER A 13 9.27 2.35 -19.34
CA SER A 13 9.78 3.37 -20.26
C SER A 13 10.63 4.42 -19.53
N LEU A 14 10.11 5.00 -18.43
CA LEU A 14 10.85 5.96 -17.61
C LEU A 14 12.14 5.37 -17.03
N SER A 15 12.09 4.12 -16.59
CA SER A 15 13.27 3.39 -16.10
C SER A 15 14.36 3.29 -17.18
N ARG A 16 13.99 2.83 -18.39
CA ARG A 16 14.92 2.67 -19.52
C ARG A 16 15.52 3.99 -20.01
N GLN A 17 14.74 5.08 -19.94
CA GLN A 17 15.17 6.43 -20.30
C GLN A 17 16.08 7.08 -19.24
N LYS A 18 16.39 6.39 -18.14
CA LYS A 18 17.15 6.93 -17.00
C LYS A 18 16.50 8.20 -16.43
N PHE A 19 15.18 8.25 -16.42
CA PHE A 19 14.41 9.41 -15.96
C PHE A 19 14.78 9.81 -14.53
N THR A 20 14.90 11.11 -14.29
CA THR A 20 15.05 11.70 -12.94
C THR A 20 13.96 12.74 -12.77
N GLY A 21 13.06 12.52 -11.83
CA GLY A 21 11.83 13.29 -11.79
C GLY A 21 10.73 12.65 -10.97
N ILE A 22 9.55 13.22 -11.13
CA ILE A 22 8.32 12.79 -10.49
C ILE A 22 7.35 12.39 -11.61
N LEU A 23 6.77 11.20 -11.50
CA LEU A 23 5.61 10.80 -12.28
C LEU A 23 4.38 10.96 -11.39
N THR A 24 3.49 11.86 -11.76
CA THR A 24 2.19 12.03 -11.13
C THR A 24 1.16 11.20 -11.91
N ILE A 25 0.48 10.29 -11.20
CA ILE A 25 -0.61 9.48 -11.75
C ILE A 25 -1.90 9.94 -11.10
N THR A 26 -2.90 10.32 -11.89
CA THR A 26 -4.21 10.72 -11.37
C THR A 26 -5.30 9.83 -11.95
N SER A 27 -6.25 9.44 -11.10
CA SER A 27 -7.48 8.77 -11.52
C SER A 27 -8.57 9.80 -11.76
N GLN A 28 -9.12 9.85 -12.98
CA GLN A 28 -10.12 10.86 -13.36
C GLN A 28 -11.40 10.79 -12.51
N ASP A 29 -11.81 9.57 -12.14
CA ASP A 29 -13.12 9.34 -11.53
C ASP A 29 -13.09 9.32 -9.99
N SER A 30 -11.92 9.04 -9.39
CA SER A 30 -11.78 8.85 -7.94
C SER A 30 -11.06 9.97 -7.20
N ASN A 31 -10.59 11.01 -7.92
CA ASN A 31 -9.76 12.09 -7.38
C ASN A 31 -8.52 11.60 -6.60
N LEU A 32 -8.07 10.38 -6.87
CA LEU A 32 -6.86 9.81 -6.29
C LEU A 32 -5.64 10.23 -7.11
N GLU A 33 -4.57 10.56 -6.41
CA GLU A 33 -3.27 10.93 -6.98
C GLU A 33 -2.16 10.09 -6.36
N TRP A 34 -1.21 9.65 -7.19
CA TRP A 34 0.04 9.05 -6.78
C TRP A 34 1.21 9.84 -7.35
N LYS A 35 2.25 10.06 -6.55
CA LYS A 35 3.53 10.64 -7.00
C LYS A 35 4.63 9.61 -6.86
N ILE A 36 5.19 9.18 -7.98
CA ILE A 36 6.27 8.21 -8.05
C ILE A 36 7.58 8.93 -8.32
N PHE A 37 8.56 8.72 -7.45
CA PHE A 37 9.85 9.39 -7.49
C PHE A 37 10.90 8.51 -8.16
N PHE A 38 11.62 9.08 -9.12
CA PHE A 38 12.65 8.39 -9.89
C PHE A 38 13.99 9.12 -9.84
N TYR A 39 15.09 8.36 -9.80
CA TYR A 39 16.44 8.86 -9.97
C TYR A 39 17.23 7.98 -10.93
N GLN A 40 17.70 8.53 -12.05
CA GLN A 40 18.41 7.80 -13.10
C GLN A 40 17.71 6.51 -13.55
N GLY A 41 16.38 6.54 -13.65
CA GLY A 41 15.53 5.41 -14.00
C GLY A 41 15.21 4.46 -12.83
N GLN A 42 15.82 4.66 -11.67
CA GLN A 42 15.57 3.86 -10.47
C GLN A 42 14.36 4.38 -9.73
N TYR A 43 13.45 3.48 -9.37
CA TYR A 43 12.33 3.78 -8.48
C TYR A 43 12.83 4.06 -7.06
N LEU A 44 12.43 5.18 -6.48
CA LEU A 44 12.76 5.54 -5.10
C LEU A 44 11.59 5.25 -4.15
N TRP A 45 10.42 5.78 -4.47
CA TRP A 45 9.27 5.80 -3.57
C TRP A 45 7.99 6.18 -4.30
N THR A 46 6.85 5.94 -3.66
CA THR A 46 5.55 6.47 -4.07
C THR A 46 4.86 7.15 -2.89
N GLU A 47 4.28 8.31 -3.13
CA GLU A 47 3.31 8.92 -2.21
C GLU A 47 1.92 9.00 -2.82
N GLY A 48 0.91 9.19 -1.96
CA GLY A 48 -0.49 9.29 -2.36
C GLY A 48 -1.19 7.94 -2.48
N GLY A 49 -2.35 7.96 -3.11
CA GLY A 49 -3.29 6.84 -3.18
C GLY A 49 -4.28 6.78 -2.02
N LEU A 50 -5.00 5.66 -1.93
CA LEU A 50 -6.00 5.42 -0.91
C LEU A 50 -5.36 4.86 0.37
N HIS A 51 -5.81 5.35 1.53
CA HIS A 51 -5.39 4.85 2.85
C HIS A 51 -3.88 4.91 3.12
N VAL A 52 -3.25 6.03 2.78
CA VAL A 52 -1.80 6.25 2.90
C VAL A 52 -1.32 6.05 4.34
N ASN A 53 -2.04 6.61 5.32
CA ASN A 53 -1.65 6.56 6.72
C ASN A 53 -1.84 5.16 7.31
N ARG A 54 -2.90 4.46 6.93
CA ARG A 54 -3.14 3.09 7.33
C ARG A 54 -2.12 2.13 6.74
N SER A 55 -1.79 2.25 5.45
CA SER A 55 -0.72 1.48 4.82
C SER A 55 0.62 1.74 5.51
N TRP A 56 0.93 3.02 5.77
CA TRP A 56 2.13 3.40 6.51
C TRP A 56 2.19 2.78 7.90
N GLN A 57 1.18 2.99 8.74
CA GLN A 57 1.14 2.48 10.11
C GLN A 57 1.24 0.95 10.15
N ARG A 58 0.53 0.24 9.27
CA ARG A 58 0.57 -1.22 9.18
C ARG A 58 1.99 -1.71 8.86
N ASN A 59 2.62 -1.16 7.84
CA ASN A 59 3.96 -1.54 7.43
C ASN A 59 5.02 -1.13 8.47
N PHE A 60 4.92 0.08 9.02
CA PHE A 60 5.85 0.60 10.02
C PHE A 60 5.81 -0.22 11.31
N ASN A 61 4.63 -0.49 11.85
CA ASN A 61 4.49 -1.28 13.09
C ASN A 61 4.97 -2.73 12.92
N TYR A 62 4.84 -3.29 11.72
CA TYR A 62 5.26 -4.67 11.45
C TYR A 62 6.77 -4.80 11.26
N TYR A 63 7.37 -3.95 10.42
CA TYR A 63 8.80 -4.05 10.09
C TYR A 63 9.72 -3.30 11.08
N CYS A 64 9.18 -2.31 11.78
CA CYS A 64 9.90 -1.46 12.72
C CYS A 64 9.23 -1.44 14.12
N PRO A 65 8.90 -2.61 14.73
CA PRO A 65 8.07 -2.68 15.94
C PRO A 65 8.72 -2.05 17.18
N ASN A 66 10.04 -1.96 17.22
CA ASN A 66 10.79 -1.43 18.36
C ASN A 66 11.02 0.08 18.30
N VAL A 67 10.50 0.76 17.27
CA VAL A 67 10.69 2.20 17.12
C VAL A 67 9.68 2.93 18.01
N ASN A 68 10.18 3.62 19.03
CA ASN A 68 9.37 4.52 19.82
C ASN A 68 9.17 5.84 19.06
N THR A 69 7.97 6.08 18.55
CA THR A 69 7.63 7.30 17.80
C THR A 69 7.49 8.54 18.68
N ASP A 70 7.26 8.38 19.99
CA ASP A 70 7.03 9.50 20.92
C ASP A 70 8.29 10.32 21.21
N VAL A 71 9.47 9.73 20.97
CA VAL A 71 10.78 10.36 21.19
C VAL A 71 11.41 10.87 19.90
N LEU A 72 10.76 10.62 18.76
CA LEU A 72 11.25 11.07 17.47
C LEU A 72 10.84 12.52 17.28
N VAL A 73 11.85 13.36 17.01
CA VAL A 73 11.66 14.72 16.55
C VAL A 73 12.14 14.85 15.12
N LEU A 74 11.21 15.13 14.21
CA LEU A 74 11.50 15.47 12.83
C LEU A 74 11.34 16.97 12.65
N ARG A 75 12.40 17.64 12.20
CA ARG A 75 12.29 19.05 11.82
C ARG A 75 11.38 19.13 10.60
N HIS A 76 10.26 19.83 10.74
CA HIS A 76 9.41 20.17 9.62
C HIS A 76 10.21 21.05 8.65
N GLN A 77 10.36 20.59 7.42
CA GLN A 77 10.98 21.36 6.36
C GLN A 77 9.97 21.47 5.22
N PRO A 78 9.64 22.68 4.76
CA PRO A 78 8.60 22.87 3.76
C PRO A 78 8.93 22.20 2.42
N GLU A 79 10.20 21.88 2.17
CA GLU A 79 10.63 21.22 0.95
C GLU A 79 10.44 19.69 0.97
N ILE A 80 10.21 19.08 2.14
CA ILE A 80 10.03 17.62 2.25
C ILE A 80 8.73 17.22 1.54
N GLN A 81 8.85 16.36 0.54
CA GLN A 81 7.69 15.84 -0.19
C GLN A 81 7.14 14.53 0.39
N SER A 82 7.92 13.86 1.25
CA SER A 82 7.51 12.63 1.93
C SER A 82 8.05 12.58 3.36
N TYR A 83 7.17 12.80 4.34
CA TYR A 83 7.51 12.63 5.76
C TYR A 83 7.85 11.19 6.09
N ASN A 84 7.12 10.23 5.51
CA ASN A 84 7.32 8.80 5.71
C ASN A 84 8.71 8.35 5.25
N TYR A 85 9.12 8.74 4.04
CA TYR A 85 10.43 8.39 3.51
C TYR A 85 11.56 9.09 4.30
N SER A 86 11.38 10.38 4.60
CA SER A 86 12.34 11.15 5.41
C SER A 86 12.52 10.52 6.80
N LEU A 87 11.44 10.03 7.42
CA LEU A 87 11.51 9.31 8.68
C LEU A 87 12.38 8.05 8.57
N LEU A 88 12.20 7.22 7.53
CA LEU A 88 13.04 6.03 7.32
C LEU A 88 14.52 6.39 7.20
N ASN A 89 14.84 7.49 6.49
CA ASN A 89 16.21 7.99 6.39
C ASN A 89 16.79 8.35 7.75
N VAL A 90 16.05 9.12 8.55
CA VAL A 90 16.50 9.54 9.88
C VAL A 90 16.71 8.33 10.80
N LEU A 91 15.79 7.36 10.77
CA LEU A 91 15.91 6.14 11.59
C LEU A 91 17.13 5.30 11.20
N LEU A 92 17.42 5.18 9.90
CA LEU A 92 18.62 4.49 9.40
C LEU A 92 19.90 5.22 9.82
N GLN A 93 19.95 6.54 9.65
CA GLN A 93 21.12 7.35 10.03
C GLN A 93 21.40 7.27 11.53
N ARG A 94 20.36 7.27 12.36
CA ARG A 94 20.45 7.10 13.81
C ARG A 94 20.68 5.65 14.25
N LYS A 95 20.74 4.69 13.31
CA LYS A 95 20.89 3.25 13.57
C LYS A 95 19.80 2.67 14.49
N ILE A 96 18.61 3.28 14.49
CA ILE A 96 17.44 2.82 15.26
C ILE A 96 16.78 1.65 14.54
N VAL A 97 16.86 1.63 13.20
CA VAL A 97 16.38 0.54 12.35
C VAL A 97 17.53 0.04 11.47
N GLU A 98 17.48 -1.25 11.12
CA GLU A 98 18.42 -1.85 10.19
C GLU A 98 18.00 -1.63 8.73
N ARG A 99 18.99 -1.63 7.83
CA ARG A 99 18.79 -1.54 6.38
C ARG A 99 17.83 -2.63 5.86
N LYS A 100 17.86 -3.84 6.46
CA LYS A 100 16.96 -4.95 6.09
C LYS A 100 15.48 -4.65 6.40
N GLN A 101 15.21 -3.98 7.53
CA GLN A 101 13.85 -3.64 7.96
C GLN A 101 13.26 -2.60 7.02
N VAL A 102 14.03 -1.54 6.73
CA VAL A 102 13.61 -0.48 5.80
C VAL A 102 13.42 -1.03 4.40
N LYS A 103 14.33 -1.90 3.92
CA LYS A 103 14.16 -2.57 2.63
C LYS A 103 12.85 -3.35 2.56
N ALA A 104 12.55 -4.18 3.56
CA ALA A 104 11.32 -4.99 3.60
C ALA A 104 10.06 -4.11 3.65
N LEU A 105 10.09 -3.03 4.44
CA LEU A 105 9.01 -2.05 4.51
C LEU A 105 8.75 -1.38 3.16
N ILE A 106 9.80 -0.85 2.51
CA ILE A 106 9.69 -0.19 1.20
C ILE A 106 9.18 -1.19 0.17
N GLN A 107 9.71 -2.42 0.15
CA GLN A 107 9.26 -3.48 -0.75
C GLN A 107 7.77 -3.78 -0.60
N ASN A 108 7.29 -4.00 0.63
CA ASN A 108 5.89 -4.33 0.84
C ASN A 108 4.96 -3.15 0.51
N ARG A 109 5.32 -1.92 0.91
CA ARG A 109 4.52 -0.73 0.57
C ARG A 109 4.47 -0.51 -0.95
N SER A 110 5.58 -0.68 -1.67
CA SER A 110 5.59 -0.61 -3.13
C SER A 110 4.71 -1.69 -3.77
N GLN A 111 4.69 -2.92 -3.23
CA GLN A 111 3.77 -3.97 -3.70
C GLN A 111 2.29 -3.60 -3.50
N GLU A 112 1.93 -3.05 -2.34
CA GLU A 112 0.56 -2.57 -2.09
C GLU A 112 0.15 -1.47 -3.07
N VAL A 113 1.04 -0.49 -3.29
CA VAL A 113 0.78 0.64 -4.19
C VAL A 113 0.68 0.21 -5.65
N PHE A 114 1.58 -0.67 -6.12
CA PHE A 114 1.50 -1.17 -7.50
C PHE A 114 0.26 -2.03 -7.72
N PHE A 115 -0.13 -2.84 -6.73
CA PHE A 115 -1.41 -3.55 -6.78
C PHE A 115 -2.59 -2.56 -6.89
N ASP A 116 -2.59 -1.50 -6.07
CA ASP A 116 -3.65 -0.49 -6.08
C ASP A 116 -3.73 0.24 -7.42
N LEU A 117 -2.59 0.64 -7.98
CA LEU A 117 -2.54 1.29 -9.30
C LEU A 117 -3.06 0.36 -10.40
N LEU A 118 -2.76 -0.93 -10.37
CA LEU A 118 -3.30 -1.91 -11.31
C LEU A 118 -4.82 -2.10 -11.16
N GLN A 119 -5.31 -2.16 -9.93
CA GLN A 119 -6.75 -2.19 -9.67
C GLN A 119 -7.44 -0.90 -10.13
N GLN A 120 -6.80 0.25 -9.94
CA GLN A 120 -7.31 1.54 -10.36
C GLN A 120 -7.33 1.68 -11.88
N GLU A 121 -6.29 1.23 -12.58
CA GLU A 121 -6.26 1.20 -14.05
C GLU A 121 -7.31 0.26 -14.64
N TYR A 122 -7.66 -0.82 -13.92
CA TYR A 122 -8.74 -1.71 -14.35
C TYR A 122 -10.13 -1.07 -14.24
N ASN A 123 -10.34 -0.26 -13.20
CA ASN A 123 -11.66 0.32 -12.91
C ASN A 123 -11.87 1.72 -13.50
N ASN A 124 -10.78 2.48 -13.71
CA ASN A 124 -10.83 3.90 -14.05
C ASN A 124 -9.74 4.26 -15.08
N SER A 125 -9.91 5.40 -15.74
CA SER A 125 -8.85 5.94 -16.60
C SER A 125 -7.77 6.64 -15.77
N LEU A 126 -6.51 6.30 -16.02
CA LEU A 126 -5.35 6.93 -15.41
C LEU A 126 -4.66 7.91 -16.37
N ASN A 127 -4.36 9.10 -15.85
CA ASN A 127 -3.50 10.09 -16.49
C ASN A 127 -2.11 10.04 -15.89
N TYR A 128 -1.12 10.39 -16.71
CA TYR A 128 0.29 10.31 -16.40
C TYR A 128 0.92 11.64 -16.77
N ASP A 129 1.47 12.35 -15.78
CA ASP A 129 2.19 13.60 -15.96
C ASP A 129 3.60 13.48 -15.40
N THR A 130 4.59 13.87 -16.20
CA THR A 130 6.01 13.73 -15.82
C THR A 130 6.63 15.09 -15.61
N GLN A 131 7.21 15.28 -14.43
CA GLN A 131 8.01 16.45 -14.09
C GLN A 131 9.48 16.05 -13.99
N ILE A 132 10.31 16.50 -14.94
CA ILE A 132 11.76 16.33 -14.88
C ILE A 132 12.30 17.18 -13.72
N THR A 133 13.21 16.60 -12.93
CA THR A 133 13.87 17.30 -11.83
C THR A 133 15.35 16.94 -11.74
N SER A 134 16.08 17.60 -10.83
CA SER A 134 17.49 17.31 -10.56
C SER A 134 17.67 16.41 -9.35
N ALA A 135 18.81 15.71 -9.29
CA ALA A 135 19.23 14.96 -8.11
C ALA A 135 19.22 15.84 -6.83
N HIS A 136 19.68 17.09 -6.97
CA HIS A 136 19.69 18.07 -5.89
C HIS A 136 18.28 18.38 -5.37
N HIS A 137 17.29 18.50 -6.26
CA HIS A 137 15.90 18.69 -5.86
C HIS A 137 15.38 17.49 -5.05
N LEU A 138 15.63 16.26 -5.51
CA LEU A 138 15.19 15.06 -4.78
C LEU A 138 15.83 14.95 -3.39
N LEU A 139 17.12 15.29 -3.26
CA LEU A 139 17.80 15.35 -1.98
C LEU A 139 17.18 16.41 -1.06
N LYS A 140 16.89 17.61 -1.58
CA LYS A 140 16.21 18.68 -0.84
C LYS A 140 14.79 18.27 -0.42
N ALA A 141 14.13 17.44 -1.23
CA ALA A 141 12.82 16.88 -0.94
C ALA A 141 12.81 15.76 0.12
N GLY A 142 13.98 15.42 0.70
CA GLY A 142 14.12 14.44 1.77
C GLY A 142 14.41 13.02 1.30
N PHE A 143 14.65 12.81 0.00
CA PHE A 143 15.00 11.49 -0.53
C PHE A 143 16.49 11.17 -0.37
N ASN A 144 16.80 9.88 -0.30
CA ASN A 144 18.15 9.35 -0.19
C ASN A 144 18.39 8.44 -1.40
N LEU A 145 19.21 8.93 -2.32
CA LEU A 145 19.47 8.27 -3.59
C LEU A 145 20.24 6.94 -3.44
N SER A 146 20.79 6.64 -2.25
CA SER A 146 21.45 5.37 -1.94
C SER A 146 20.50 4.27 -1.44
N LEU A 147 19.21 4.57 -1.24
CA LEU A 147 18.18 3.59 -0.88
C LEU A 147 17.43 3.05 -2.10
N ASN A 148 18.16 2.75 -3.19
CA ASN A 148 17.59 2.01 -4.32
C ASN A 148 17.44 0.52 -3.95
N PHE A 149 16.33 0.18 -3.31
CA PHE A 149 16.05 -1.18 -2.85
C PHE A 149 15.18 -2.00 -3.79
N ILE A 150 14.51 -1.35 -4.74
CA ILE A 150 13.46 -1.95 -5.55
C ILE A 150 13.97 -2.14 -6.96
N ASN A 151 14.06 -3.39 -7.40
CA ASN A 151 14.07 -3.69 -8.82
C ASN A 151 12.65 -3.46 -9.33
N LEU A 152 12.44 -2.36 -10.08
CA LEU A 152 11.13 -1.94 -10.55
C LEU A 152 10.45 -3.01 -11.41
N GLU A 153 11.17 -3.62 -12.35
CA GLU A 153 10.61 -4.65 -13.24
C GLU A 153 10.14 -5.87 -12.44
N GLN A 154 10.96 -6.34 -11.51
CA GLN A 154 10.59 -7.45 -10.62
C GLN A 154 9.38 -7.08 -9.74
N ALA A 155 9.36 -5.87 -9.19
CA ALA A 155 8.28 -5.42 -8.33
C ALA A 155 6.96 -5.29 -9.10
N LEU A 156 7.00 -4.78 -10.33
CA LEU A 156 5.82 -4.71 -11.20
C LEU A 156 5.33 -6.10 -11.59
N PHE A 157 6.23 -7.01 -11.96
CA PHE A 157 5.87 -8.38 -12.27
C PHE A 157 5.16 -9.10 -11.11
N GLN A 158 5.65 -8.91 -9.87
CA GLN A 158 5.03 -9.44 -8.66
C GLN A 158 3.63 -8.85 -8.41
N ALA A 159 3.48 -7.54 -8.57
CA ALA A 159 2.19 -6.86 -8.41
C ALA A 159 1.18 -7.30 -9.48
N GLN A 160 1.63 -7.42 -10.74
CA GLN A 160 0.81 -7.91 -11.87
C GLN A 160 0.37 -9.36 -11.67
N THR A 161 1.27 -10.21 -11.16
CA THR A 161 0.95 -11.60 -10.82
C THR A 161 -0.11 -11.62 -9.72
N SER A 162 0.09 -10.86 -8.65
CA SER A 162 -0.85 -10.76 -7.51
C SER A 162 -2.22 -10.25 -7.95
N TRP A 163 -2.26 -9.19 -8.76
CA TRP A 163 -3.48 -8.65 -9.35
C TRP A 163 -4.19 -9.66 -10.26
N SER A 164 -3.44 -10.36 -11.13
CA SER A 164 -4.00 -11.37 -12.02
C SER A 164 -4.59 -12.55 -11.24
N THR A 165 -3.90 -13.03 -10.20
CA THR A 165 -4.42 -14.08 -9.32
C THR A 165 -5.66 -13.62 -8.58
N TRP A 166 -5.67 -12.38 -8.08
CA TRP A 166 -6.83 -11.77 -7.42
C TRP A 166 -8.05 -11.72 -8.35
N GLY A 167 -7.88 -11.19 -9.56
CA GLY A 167 -8.93 -11.16 -10.58
C GLY A 167 -9.42 -12.56 -10.98
N ALA A 168 -8.53 -13.54 -11.13
CA ALA A 168 -8.89 -14.92 -11.45
C ALA A 168 -9.74 -15.61 -10.36
N LYS A 169 -9.72 -15.11 -9.12
CA LYS A 169 -10.60 -15.56 -8.03
C LYS A 169 -11.96 -14.83 -8.01
N GLY A 170 -12.26 -14.01 -9.02
CA GLY A 170 -13.49 -13.23 -9.09
C GLY A 170 -13.48 -12.00 -8.17
N LEU A 171 -12.30 -11.55 -7.73
CA LEU A 171 -12.15 -10.47 -6.75
C LEU A 171 -11.84 -9.11 -7.41
N ALA A 172 -11.89 -8.99 -8.73
CA ALA A 172 -11.50 -7.76 -9.45
C ALA A 172 -12.23 -6.50 -8.93
N SER A 173 -13.51 -6.62 -8.57
CA SER A 173 -14.34 -5.56 -7.98
C SER A 173 -14.21 -5.41 -6.46
N CYS A 174 -13.47 -6.29 -5.79
CA CYS A 174 -13.24 -6.24 -4.35
C CYS A 174 -11.97 -5.44 -4.06
N SER A 175 -12.11 -4.31 -3.36
CA SER A 175 -10.98 -3.52 -2.88
C SER A 175 -10.35 -4.14 -1.63
N PRO A 176 -9.02 -4.37 -1.59
CA PRO A 176 -8.29 -4.75 -0.37
C PRO A 176 -8.39 -3.72 0.77
N HIS A 177 -8.89 -2.51 0.47
CA HIS A 177 -9.11 -1.43 1.42
C HIS A 177 -10.48 -1.48 2.10
N HIS A 178 -11.38 -2.40 1.71
CA HIS A 178 -12.65 -2.56 2.40
C HIS A 178 -12.48 -3.30 3.73
N ALA A 179 -13.30 -2.91 4.71
CA ALA A 179 -13.36 -3.54 6.02
C ALA A 179 -14.53 -4.53 6.08
N PRO A 180 -14.27 -5.83 6.31
CA PRO A 180 -15.35 -6.79 6.48
C PRO A 180 -16.10 -6.56 7.79
N PHE A 181 -17.42 -6.54 7.71
CA PHE A 181 -18.35 -6.43 8.82
C PHE A 181 -19.31 -7.63 8.81
N LEU A 182 -19.21 -8.47 9.84
CA LEU A 182 -20.10 -9.59 10.07
C LEU A 182 -21.43 -9.05 10.61
N LYS A 183 -22.52 -9.35 9.91
CA LYS A 183 -23.86 -9.04 10.41
C LYS A 183 -24.15 -9.90 11.64
N SER A 184 -24.91 -9.35 12.58
CA SER A 184 -25.45 -10.11 13.70
C SER A 184 -26.58 -11.01 13.21
N ASP A 185 -26.21 -12.08 12.51
CA ASP A 185 -27.14 -13.05 11.94
C ASP A 185 -27.26 -14.27 12.87
N GLY A 186 -28.47 -14.48 13.38
CA GLY A 186 -28.77 -15.61 14.27
C GLY A 186 -28.66 -16.97 13.57
N GLU A 187 -28.79 -17.03 12.24
CA GLU A 187 -28.65 -18.28 11.49
C GLU A 187 -27.19 -18.71 11.38
N LEU A 188 -26.30 -17.78 11.05
CA LEU A 188 -24.87 -18.10 10.97
C LEU A 188 -24.32 -18.53 12.34
N LYS A 189 -24.78 -17.91 13.42
CA LYS A 189 -24.39 -18.30 14.78
C LYS A 189 -24.82 -19.74 15.12
N LYS A 190 -25.95 -20.23 14.60
CA LYS A 190 -26.41 -21.61 14.81
C LYS A 190 -25.61 -22.64 14.01
N GLN A 191 -25.00 -22.23 12.89
CA GLN A 191 -24.24 -23.13 12.01
C GLN A 191 -22.77 -23.28 12.39
N LEU A 192 -22.24 -22.38 13.22
CA LEU A 192 -20.83 -22.34 13.59
C LEU A 192 -20.65 -22.63 15.09
N PRO A 193 -19.54 -23.27 15.50
CA PRO A 193 -19.17 -23.33 16.90
C PRO A 193 -19.02 -21.92 17.48
N ASP A 194 -19.46 -21.71 18.74
CA ASP A 194 -19.46 -20.40 19.39
C ASP A 194 -18.09 -19.71 19.36
N VAL A 195 -17.01 -20.48 19.55
CA VAL A 195 -15.63 -19.99 19.52
C VAL A 195 -15.27 -19.45 18.13
N VAL A 196 -15.73 -20.11 17.06
CA VAL A 196 -15.47 -19.67 15.68
C VAL A 196 -16.25 -18.39 15.39
N PHE A 197 -17.54 -18.36 15.73
CA PHE A 197 -18.38 -17.17 15.51
C PHE A 197 -17.84 -15.97 16.30
N SER A 198 -17.49 -16.15 17.57
CA SER A 198 -16.92 -15.08 18.41
C SER A 198 -15.61 -14.51 17.83
N ASN A 199 -14.72 -15.39 17.35
CA ASN A 199 -13.50 -14.96 16.67
C ASN A 199 -13.80 -14.20 15.36
N MET A 200 -14.77 -14.68 14.57
CA MET A 200 -15.20 -13.97 13.36
C MET A 200 -15.78 -12.59 13.70
N SER A 201 -16.69 -12.48 14.67
CA SER A 201 -17.26 -11.19 15.08
C SER A 201 -16.19 -10.22 15.59
N ARG A 202 -15.18 -10.71 16.31
CA ARG A 202 -14.07 -9.90 16.82
C ARG A 202 -13.18 -9.36 15.68
N LEU A 203 -12.91 -10.17 14.66
CA LEU A 203 -12.03 -9.80 13.55
C LEU A 203 -12.78 -8.98 12.48
N LEU A 204 -13.98 -9.41 12.11
CA LEU A 204 -14.82 -8.87 11.03
C LEU A 204 -15.81 -7.85 11.60
N ASN A 205 -15.28 -6.82 12.26
CA ASN A 205 -16.07 -5.81 12.98
C ASN A 205 -16.19 -4.48 12.23
N GLY A 206 -15.77 -4.43 10.96
CA GLY A 206 -15.81 -3.22 10.13
C GLY A 206 -14.77 -2.15 10.50
N LYS A 207 -13.77 -2.44 11.35
CA LYS A 207 -12.74 -1.46 11.76
C LYS A 207 -11.38 -1.64 11.07
N ASN A 208 -11.12 -2.84 10.56
CA ASN A 208 -9.86 -3.22 9.94
C ASN A 208 -10.13 -3.61 8.49
N THR A 209 -9.32 -3.09 7.56
CA THR A 209 -9.38 -3.47 6.15
C THR A 209 -8.93 -4.92 5.92
N LEU A 210 -9.19 -5.49 4.75
CA LEU A 210 -8.65 -6.80 4.36
C LEU A 210 -7.12 -6.85 4.51
N ARG A 211 -6.41 -5.78 4.16
CA ARG A 211 -4.96 -5.68 4.35
C ARG A 211 -4.54 -5.63 5.82
N ASP A 212 -5.27 -4.90 6.65
CA ASP A 212 -5.00 -4.86 8.10
C ASP A 212 -5.17 -6.25 8.73
N LEU A 213 -6.23 -6.97 8.32
CA LEU A 213 -6.49 -8.33 8.78
C LEU A 213 -5.41 -9.31 8.29
N ALA A 214 -4.96 -9.18 7.05
CA ALA A 214 -3.88 -9.99 6.49
C ALA A 214 -2.59 -9.88 7.32
N PHE A 215 -2.17 -8.65 7.65
CA PHE A 215 -1.02 -8.41 8.52
C PHE A 215 -1.24 -8.95 9.93
N LYS A 216 -2.38 -8.67 10.54
CA LYS A 216 -2.69 -9.11 11.92
C LYS A 216 -2.74 -10.64 12.05
N MET A 217 -3.08 -11.34 10.98
CA MET A 217 -3.22 -12.79 10.95
C MET A 217 -2.00 -13.50 10.33
N GLU A 218 -0.98 -12.74 9.91
CA GLU A 218 0.21 -13.25 9.21
C GLU A 218 -0.15 -14.13 8.00
N LYS A 219 -1.14 -13.68 7.21
CA LYS A 219 -1.63 -14.37 6.01
C LYS A 219 -1.60 -13.44 4.81
N SER A 220 -1.62 -14.00 3.61
CA SER A 220 -1.80 -13.18 2.42
C SER A 220 -3.18 -12.53 2.42
N VAL A 221 -3.27 -11.31 1.87
CA VAL A 221 -4.56 -10.63 1.70
C VAL A 221 -5.51 -11.44 0.80
N LEU A 222 -4.96 -12.19 -0.16
CA LEU A 222 -5.73 -13.08 -1.02
C LEU A 222 -6.39 -14.20 -0.21
N ASP A 223 -5.65 -14.87 0.68
CA ASP A 223 -6.18 -15.99 1.47
C ASP A 223 -7.28 -15.53 2.43
N ILE A 224 -7.07 -14.40 3.10
CA ILE A 224 -8.10 -13.79 3.96
C ILE A 224 -9.35 -13.48 3.16
N THR A 225 -9.20 -12.86 1.98
CA THR A 225 -10.33 -12.44 1.16
C THR A 225 -11.09 -13.65 0.62
N CYS A 226 -10.40 -14.62 0.03
CA CYS A 226 -10.99 -15.89 -0.42
C CYS A 226 -11.72 -16.63 0.71
N GLY A 227 -11.19 -16.59 1.94
CA GLY A 227 -11.82 -17.23 3.10
C GLY A 227 -13.14 -16.59 3.54
N ILE A 228 -13.31 -15.27 3.34
CA ILE A 228 -14.49 -14.55 3.84
C ILE A 228 -15.53 -14.22 2.77
N VAL A 229 -15.14 -14.16 1.50
CA VAL A 229 -16.03 -13.86 0.36
C VAL A 229 -17.24 -14.79 0.25
N PRO A 230 -17.17 -16.10 0.56
CA PRO A 230 -18.36 -16.96 0.59
C PRO A 230 -19.45 -16.45 1.56
N TYR A 231 -19.06 -15.86 2.70
CA TYR A 231 -20.00 -15.27 3.66
C TYR A 231 -20.59 -13.95 3.18
N PHE A 232 -19.86 -13.21 2.34
CA PHE A 232 -20.39 -12.03 1.66
C PHE A 232 -21.51 -12.42 0.68
N PHE A 233 -21.27 -13.42 -0.18
CA PHE A 233 -22.29 -13.88 -1.14
C PHE A 233 -23.51 -14.51 -0.48
N LYS A 234 -23.35 -15.16 0.68
CA LYS A 234 -24.47 -15.65 1.49
C LYS A 234 -25.20 -14.55 2.27
N GLY A 235 -24.73 -13.30 2.19
CA GLY A 235 -25.37 -12.16 2.85
C GLY A 235 -25.04 -12.00 4.33
N TYR A 236 -24.14 -12.81 4.91
CA TYR A 236 -23.72 -12.70 6.30
C TYR A 236 -22.70 -11.59 6.57
N LEU A 237 -22.01 -11.14 5.51
CA LEU A 237 -20.93 -10.16 5.60
C LEU A 237 -21.21 -8.97 4.69
N ARG A 238 -20.76 -7.78 5.10
CA ARG A 238 -20.66 -6.60 4.23
C ARG A 238 -19.21 -6.13 4.18
N PHE A 239 -18.82 -5.59 3.03
CA PHE A 239 -17.58 -4.84 2.89
C PHE A 239 -17.91 -3.36 3.03
N LEU A 240 -17.30 -2.72 4.03
CA LEU A 240 -17.51 -1.31 4.32
C LEU A 240 -16.32 -0.50 3.83
N GLU A 241 -16.61 0.64 3.24
CA GLU A 241 -15.63 1.72 3.10
C GLU A 241 -15.45 2.37 4.48
N ILE A 242 -14.21 2.58 4.87
CA ILE A 242 -13.84 3.21 6.14
C ILE A 242 -12.84 4.32 5.86
N PRO A 243 -12.76 5.36 6.71
CA PRO A 243 -11.77 6.41 6.51
C PRO A 243 -10.34 5.89 6.71
N ASP A 244 -9.38 6.65 6.19
CA ASP A 244 -7.97 6.47 6.53
C ASP A 244 -7.72 6.73 8.02
N LEU A 245 -6.58 6.25 8.53
CA LEU A 245 -6.13 6.59 9.86
C LEU A 245 -5.58 8.02 9.90
N PRO A 246 -5.61 8.69 11.07
CA PRO A 246 -4.90 9.94 11.25
C PRO A 246 -3.39 9.72 11.05
N GLU A 247 -2.68 10.76 10.62
CA GLU A 247 -1.22 10.74 10.52
C GLU A 247 -0.60 10.43 11.90
N ILE A 248 0.49 9.65 11.92
CA ILE A 248 1.22 9.37 13.16
C ILE A 248 1.81 10.69 13.66
N LYS A 249 1.45 11.08 14.89
CA LYS A 249 2.08 12.23 15.53
C LYS A 249 3.51 11.86 15.92
N ILE A 250 4.46 12.43 15.19
CA ILE A 250 5.87 12.47 15.56
C ILE A 250 6.09 13.84 16.24
N LYS A 251 6.79 13.88 17.38
CA LYS A 251 6.96 15.11 18.16
C LYS A 251 7.99 16.06 17.54
#